data_AF-D6ZDK4-F1
#
_entry.id   AF-D6ZDK4-F1
#
_cell.length_a   1.000
_cell.length_b   1.000
_cell.length_c   1.000
_cell.angle_alpha   90.00
_cell.angle_beta   90.00
_cell.angle_gamma   90.00
#
_symmetry.space_group_name_H-M   'P 1'
#
loop_
_entity.id
_entity.type
_entity.pdbx_description
1 polymer ?
#
loop_
_entity_poly.entity_id
_entity_poly.type
_entity_poly.pdbx_seq_one_letter_code
_entity_poly.pdbx_strand_id
1 'polypeptide(L)'
;MADEFFSAFAGLSSAPEGIADGHGGGGHMWAEQGAGMVDLGPPTVSANGDGIMDTCTVATDHDITVYTDADHDGVADYAYRVDHEGHYERWHFAADAESAAQANGDHQGVHGHWEMMDSGQLL
;
A
#
# COMPACT_ATOMS: atom_id res chain seq x y z
N MET A 1 3.86 -10.45 14.76
CA MET A 1 4.92 -10.16 13.77
C MET A 1 4.46 -9.10 12.77
N ALA A 2 3.17 -9.00 12.44
CA ALA A 2 2.64 -7.89 11.62
C ALA A 2 2.68 -6.52 12.34
N ASP A 3 2.69 -6.48 13.68
CA ASP A 3 2.62 -5.23 14.46
C ASP A 3 3.77 -4.22 14.23
N GLU A 4 4.97 -4.69 13.87
CA GLU A 4 6.14 -3.83 13.63
C GLU A 4 6.12 -3.19 12.23
N PHE A 5 5.41 -3.81 11.27
CA PHE A 5 5.19 -3.25 9.93
C PHE A 5 4.36 -1.96 10.02
N PHE A 6 3.31 -1.97 10.85
CA PHE A 6 2.36 -0.85 10.96
C PHE A 6 2.90 0.36 11.73
N SER A 7 4.00 0.20 12.50
CA SER A 7 4.59 1.31 13.26
C SER A 7 5.26 2.37 12.38
N ALA A 8 5.66 2.04 11.16
CA ALA A 8 6.25 2.99 10.21
C ALA A 8 5.24 4.06 9.70
N PHE A 9 3.95 3.95 10.03
CA PHE A 9 2.89 4.75 9.44
C PHE A 9 2.21 5.73 10.40
N ALA A 10 2.74 5.89 11.61
CA ALA A 10 2.17 6.75 12.66
C ALA A 10 2.03 8.25 12.28
N GLY A 11 2.52 8.66 11.11
CA GLY A 11 2.39 10.03 10.57
C GLY A 11 1.44 10.19 9.38
N LEU A 12 0.86 9.12 8.83
CA LEU A 12 -0.08 9.21 7.71
C LEU A 12 -1.52 9.37 8.20
N SER A 13 -2.30 10.22 7.53
CA SER A 13 -3.70 10.46 7.90
C SER A 13 -4.57 9.25 7.58
N SER A 14 -5.37 8.84 8.56
CA SER A 14 -6.46 7.87 8.34
C SER A 14 -7.42 8.38 7.29
N ALA A 15 -7.97 7.49 6.47
CA ALA A 15 -9.00 7.84 5.50
C ALA A 15 -10.21 8.52 6.18
N PRO A 16 -10.76 9.62 5.64
CA PRO A 16 -12.10 10.07 6.02
C PRO A 16 -13.12 8.99 5.65
N GLU A 17 -14.17 8.82 6.46
CA GLU A 17 -15.29 7.94 6.14
C GLU A 17 -15.95 8.40 4.81
N GLY A 18 -15.73 7.62 3.74
CA GLY A 18 -16.25 7.88 2.39
C GLY A 18 -15.21 8.43 1.42
N ILE A 19 -14.37 7.55 0.84
CA ILE A 19 -13.51 7.91 -0.29
C ILE A 19 -14.39 7.95 -1.55
N ALA A 20 -14.81 9.17 -1.91
CA ALA A 20 -15.52 9.45 -3.14
C ALA A 20 -14.55 9.47 -4.34
N ASP A 21 -14.95 8.79 -5.41
CA ASP A 21 -14.52 8.91 -6.81
C ASP A 21 -13.00 8.98 -7.07
N GLY A 22 -12.41 7.85 -7.47
CA GLY A 22 -10.98 7.81 -7.77
C GLY A 22 -10.53 6.74 -8.75
N HIS A 23 -11.32 6.44 -9.80
CA HIS A 23 -10.79 5.76 -10.99
C HIS A 23 -9.44 6.36 -11.40
N GLY A 24 -8.45 5.49 -11.67
CA GLY A 24 -7.08 5.83 -12.07
C GLY A 24 -6.98 7.15 -12.83
N GLY A 25 -6.23 8.11 -12.26
CA GLY A 25 -5.93 9.38 -12.92
C GLY A 25 -6.04 10.64 -12.05
N GLY A 26 -6.42 10.56 -10.77
CA GLY A 26 -6.79 11.75 -10.00
C GLY A 26 -6.58 11.73 -8.49
N GLY A 27 -5.43 11.27 -7.98
CA GLY A 27 -4.84 12.02 -6.85
C GLY A 27 -4.08 11.26 -5.79
N HIS A 28 -4.53 10.09 -5.32
CA HIS A 28 -4.00 9.48 -4.10
C HIS A 28 -4.10 7.95 -4.15
N MET A 29 -3.07 7.27 -3.64
CA MET A 29 -3.01 5.82 -3.44
C MET A 29 -3.28 5.48 -1.97
N TRP A 30 -3.95 4.37 -1.73
CA TRP A 30 -4.33 3.92 -0.39
C TRP A 30 -3.70 2.57 -0.04
N ALA A 31 -3.49 2.31 1.24
CA ALA A 31 -3.09 0.99 1.74
C ALA A 31 -3.92 0.58 2.95
N GLU A 32 -4.37 -0.68 2.97
CA GLU A 32 -5.03 -1.28 4.13
C GLU A 32 -3.99 -1.56 5.22
N GLN A 33 -4.29 -1.18 6.45
CA GLN A 33 -3.41 -1.42 7.59
C GLN A 33 -4.21 -1.78 8.82
N GLY A 34 -4.53 -3.05 8.99
CA GLY A 34 -4.99 -3.69 10.23
C GLY A 34 -6.28 -3.14 10.86
N ALA A 35 -6.28 -1.86 11.25
CA ALA A 35 -7.39 -1.08 11.75
C ALA A 35 -8.09 -0.20 10.67
N GLY A 36 -7.53 -0.05 9.46
CA GLY A 36 -8.22 0.69 8.38
C GLY A 36 -7.33 1.13 7.23
N MET A 37 -7.89 1.95 6.33
CA MET A 37 -7.20 2.50 5.17
C MET A 37 -6.37 3.74 5.52
N VAL A 38 -5.17 3.81 4.95
CA VAL A 38 -4.22 4.92 5.10
C VAL A 38 -3.93 5.54 3.74
N ASP A 39 -3.94 6.87 3.68
CA ASP A 39 -3.57 7.63 2.48
C ASP A 39 -2.04 7.69 2.34
N LEU A 40 -1.51 7.22 1.21
CA LEU A 40 -0.09 7.26 0.89
C LEU A 40 0.31 8.51 0.09
N GLY A 41 -0.65 9.33 -0.35
CA GLY A 41 -0.43 10.44 -1.26
C GLY A 41 -0.48 10.02 -2.74
N PRO A 42 -0.23 10.97 -3.67
CA PRO A 42 -0.19 10.70 -5.10
C PRO A 42 0.92 9.71 -5.47
N PRO A 43 0.65 8.70 -6.31
CA PRO A 43 1.72 7.91 -6.91
C PRO A 43 2.61 8.80 -7.78
N THR A 44 3.92 8.55 -7.70
CA THR A 44 4.95 9.41 -8.32
C THR A 44 5.86 8.66 -9.29
N VAL A 45 5.80 7.33 -9.28
CA VAL A 45 6.64 6.45 -10.09
C VAL A 45 5.76 5.45 -10.82
N SER A 46 6.09 5.14 -12.08
CA SER A 46 5.53 4.03 -12.86
C SER A 46 6.54 2.88 -12.78
N ALA A 47 6.24 1.86 -11.98
CA ALA A 47 7.18 0.74 -11.77
C ALA A 47 7.19 -0.23 -12.96
N ASN A 48 6.06 -0.36 -13.66
CA ASN A 48 5.90 -1.28 -14.78
C ASN A 48 6.24 -0.64 -16.15
N GLY A 49 6.40 0.70 -16.21
CA GLY A 49 6.78 1.45 -17.41
C GLY A 49 5.65 1.67 -18.43
N ASP A 50 4.38 1.52 -18.05
CA ASP A 50 3.24 1.77 -18.94
C ASP A 50 2.87 3.26 -19.08
N GLY A 51 3.48 4.12 -18.27
CA GLY A 51 3.26 5.56 -18.26
C GLY A 51 2.22 6.06 -17.26
N ILE A 52 1.60 5.16 -16.49
CA ILE A 52 0.74 5.48 -15.35
C ILE A 52 1.58 5.40 -14.08
N MET A 53 1.48 6.43 -13.23
CA MET A 53 2.15 6.40 -11.93
C MET A 53 1.34 5.49 -11.00
N ASP A 54 1.98 4.44 -10.50
CA ASP A 54 1.37 3.32 -9.78
C ASP A 54 2.14 2.97 -8.49
N THR A 55 3.12 3.80 -8.13
CA THR A 55 4.04 3.54 -7.02
C THR A 55 4.23 4.77 -6.13
N CYS A 56 4.09 4.55 -4.81
CA CYS A 56 4.34 5.51 -3.74
C CYS A 56 5.56 5.09 -2.91
N THR A 57 6.38 6.06 -2.49
CA THR A 57 7.49 5.81 -1.54
C THR A 57 7.24 6.62 -0.28
N VAL A 58 7.11 5.92 0.84
CA VAL A 58 6.94 6.51 2.17
C VAL A 58 8.24 6.29 2.95
N ALA A 59 8.82 7.37 3.45
CA ALA A 59 10.02 7.31 4.28
C ALA A 59 9.70 7.79 5.70
N THR A 60 10.22 7.08 6.69
CA THR A 60 10.28 7.51 8.09
C THR A 60 11.72 7.88 8.44
N ASP A 61 11.96 8.23 9.71
CA ASP A 61 13.32 8.47 10.20
C ASP A 61 14.22 7.21 10.12
N HIS A 62 13.64 6.00 10.06
CA HIS A 62 14.38 4.73 10.17
C HIS A 62 14.08 3.72 9.05
N ASP A 63 13.08 3.96 8.22
CA ASP A 63 12.60 3.00 7.24
C ASP A 63 12.19 3.68 5.93
N ILE A 64 12.28 2.92 4.84
CA ILE A 64 11.66 3.27 3.57
C ILE A 64 10.73 2.14 3.18
N THR A 65 9.48 2.47 2.87
CA THR A 65 8.50 1.53 2.34
C THR A 65 8.01 2.00 0.97
N VAL A 66 8.10 1.13 -0.02
CA VAL A 66 7.59 1.33 -1.38
C VAL A 66 6.30 0.53 -1.55
N TYR A 67 5.23 1.20 -1.95
CA TYR A 67 3.92 0.62 -2.23
C TYR A 67 3.64 0.67 -3.73
N THR A 68 3.08 -0.41 -4.26
CA THR A 68 2.70 -0.51 -5.67
C THR A 68 1.27 -1.04 -5.80
N ASP A 69 0.48 -0.32 -6.58
CA ASP A 69 -0.85 -0.71 -7.08
C ASP A 69 -0.64 -1.34 -8.46
N ALA A 70 -0.75 -2.66 -8.58
CA ALA A 70 -0.37 -3.38 -9.79
C ALA A 70 -1.53 -3.50 -10.80
N ASP A 71 -2.79 -3.40 -10.33
CA ASP A 71 -3.98 -3.51 -11.17
C ASP A 71 -4.70 -2.16 -11.41
N HIS A 72 -4.15 -1.07 -10.87
CA HIS A 72 -4.57 0.33 -11.02
C HIS A 72 -5.93 0.61 -10.41
N ASP A 73 -6.22 -0.03 -9.30
CA ASP A 73 -7.47 0.07 -8.59
C ASP A 73 -7.50 1.17 -7.50
N GLY A 74 -6.34 1.79 -7.25
CA GLY A 74 -6.11 2.83 -6.26
C GLY A 74 -5.62 2.33 -4.89
N VAL A 75 -5.51 1.01 -4.71
CA VAL A 75 -5.07 0.33 -3.48
C VAL A 75 -3.75 -0.40 -3.73
N ALA A 76 -2.85 -0.36 -2.75
CA ALA A 76 -1.56 -1.03 -2.90
C ALA A 76 -1.68 -2.56 -2.75
N ASP A 77 -1.17 -3.29 -3.74
CA ASP A 77 -1.05 -4.76 -3.73
C ASP A 77 0.25 -5.25 -3.13
N TYR A 78 1.32 -4.48 -3.31
CA TYR A 78 2.66 -4.87 -2.87
C TYR A 78 3.27 -3.80 -1.99
N ALA A 79 4.02 -4.24 -0.97
CA ALA A 79 4.84 -3.38 -0.16
C ALA A 79 6.26 -3.95 -0.03
N TYR A 80 7.26 -3.09 -0.17
CA TYR A 80 8.68 -3.40 0.01
C TYR A 80 9.24 -2.48 1.07
N ARG A 81 9.66 -3.02 2.20
CA ARG A 81 10.28 -2.24 3.28
C ARG A 81 11.77 -2.51 3.32
N VAL A 82 12.54 -1.46 3.57
CA VAL A 82 13.95 -1.55 3.96
C VAL A 82 14.16 -0.68 5.20
N ASP A 83 14.71 -1.26 6.26
CA ASP A 83 15.08 -0.52 7.47
C ASP A 83 16.50 0.05 7.38
N HIS A 84 16.86 0.92 8.32
CA HIS A 84 18.18 1.55 8.41
C HIS A 84 19.33 0.56 8.72
N GLU A 85 19.02 -0.66 9.19
CA GLU A 85 20.00 -1.74 9.41
C GLU A 85 20.20 -2.59 8.14
N GLY A 86 19.44 -2.30 7.09
CA GLY A 86 19.48 -2.98 5.81
C GLY A 86 18.64 -4.25 5.78
N HIS A 87 17.78 -4.51 6.77
CA HIS A 87 16.80 -5.58 6.63
C HIS A 87 15.77 -5.18 5.59
N TYR A 88 15.43 -6.12 4.72
CA TYR A 88 14.38 -5.94 3.73
C TYR A 88 13.26 -6.94 3.95
N GLU A 89 12.05 -6.53 3.60
CA GLU A 89 10.86 -7.36 3.62
C GLU A 89 10.00 -7.06 2.39
N ARG A 90 9.39 -8.10 1.83
CA ARG A 90 8.41 -8.00 0.75
C ARG A 90 7.08 -8.58 1.22
N TRP A 91 6.01 -7.84 0.96
CA TRP A 91 4.66 -8.19 1.35
C TRP A 91 3.72 -8.13 0.15
N HIS A 92 2.67 -8.95 0.19
CA HIS A 92 1.57 -8.96 -0.76
C HIS A 92 0.25 -8.81 -0.01
N PHE A 93 -0.63 -7.95 -0.51
CA PHE A 93 -1.97 -7.76 0.05
C PHE A 93 -2.90 -8.84 -0.48
N ALA A 94 -3.31 -9.75 0.39
CA ALA A 94 -4.32 -10.74 0.09
C ALA A 94 -5.70 -10.18 0.47
N ALA A 95 -6.37 -9.58 -0.51
CA ALA A 95 -7.76 -9.15 -0.36
C ALA A 95 -8.67 -10.35 -0.07
N ASP A 96 -9.61 -10.20 0.86
CA ASP A 96 -10.61 -11.23 1.13
C ASP A 96 -11.50 -11.44 -0.11
N ALA A 97 -11.76 -12.70 -0.46
CA ALA A 97 -12.49 -13.06 -1.68
C ALA A 97 -13.90 -12.45 -1.78
N GLU A 98 -14.53 -12.18 -0.64
CA GLU A 98 -15.83 -11.51 -0.56
C GLU A 98 -15.71 -9.99 -0.84
N SER A 99 -14.63 -9.35 -0.36
CA SER A 99 -14.30 -7.95 -0.62
C SER A 99 -13.96 -7.71 -2.10
N ALA A 100 -13.16 -8.60 -2.70
CA ALA A 100 -12.77 -8.53 -4.11
C ALA A 100 -13.95 -8.72 -5.08
N ALA A 101 -14.97 -9.50 -4.68
CA ALA A 101 -16.17 -9.73 -5.50
C ALA A 101 -17.20 -8.60 -5.41
N GLN A 102 -17.18 -7.81 -4.33
CA GLN A 102 -18.11 -6.71 -4.07
C GLN A 102 -17.63 -5.37 -4.65
N ALA A 103 -16.34 -5.28 -4.97
CA ALA A 103 -15.73 -4.13 -5.60
C ALA A 103 -16.32 -3.86 -6.99
N ASN A 104 -17.11 -2.79 -7.10
CA ASN A 104 -17.78 -2.40 -8.33
C ASN A 104 -17.07 -1.20 -8.99
N GLY A 105 -15.73 -1.22 -9.01
CA GLY A 105 -14.89 -0.15 -9.53
C GLY A 105 -14.64 1.03 -8.57
N ASP A 106 -15.51 1.22 -7.57
CA ASP A 106 -15.25 2.08 -6.40
C ASP A 106 -14.89 1.18 -5.23
N HIS A 107 -13.59 0.95 -5.01
CA HIS A 107 -13.03 0.08 -3.95
C HIS A 107 -13.18 0.67 -2.53
N GLN A 108 -14.40 1.09 -2.16
CA GLN A 108 -14.72 1.37 -0.77
C GLN A 108 -14.81 0.04 0.00
N GLY A 109 -13.86 -0.20 0.90
CA GLY A 109 -13.95 -1.29 1.88
C GLY A 109 -13.30 -2.62 1.48
N VAL A 110 -12.23 -2.59 0.68
CA VAL A 110 -11.41 -3.80 0.46
C VAL A 110 -10.70 -4.17 1.76
N HIS A 111 -11.21 -5.21 2.44
CA HIS A 111 -10.57 -5.78 3.61
C HIS A 111 -9.71 -6.98 3.19
N GLY A 112 -8.58 -7.16 3.86
CA GLY A 112 -7.65 -8.24 3.57
C GLY A 112 -6.56 -8.28 4.63
N HIS A 113 -5.46 -8.94 4.30
CA HIS A 113 -4.28 -8.93 5.15
C HIS A 113 -3.01 -8.97 4.32
N TRP A 114 -1.94 -8.43 4.90
CA TRP A 114 -0.61 -8.50 4.31
C TRP A 114 0.06 -9.84 4.63
N GLU A 115 0.45 -10.55 3.58
CA GLU A 115 1.22 -11.79 3.64
C GLU A 115 2.69 -11.48 3.34
N MET A 116 3.60 -11.86 4.25
CA MET A 116 5.04 -11.73 4.00
C MET A 116 5.47 -12.77 2.96
N MET A 117 6.01 -12.28 1.86
CA MET A 117 6.50 -13.09 0.74
C MET A 117 7.96 -13.46 0.90
N ASP A 118 8.79 -12.50 1.35
CA ASP A 118 10.24 -12.67 1.47
C ASP A 118 10.84 -11.68 2.47
N SER A 119 11.99 -12.03 3.06
CA SER A 119 12.75 -11.12 3.93
C SER A 119 14.23 -11.49 3.99
N GLY A 120 15.10 -10.52 4.29
CA GLY A 120 16.52 -10.78 4.45
C GLY A 120 17.30 -9.52 4.82
N GLN A 121 18.60 -9.52 4.54
CA GLN A 121 19.50 -8.40 4.85
C GLN A 121 20.30 -8.01 3.60
N LEU A 122 20.37 -6.71 3.33
CA LEU A 122 21.21 -6.12 2.30
C LEU A 122 22.66 -6.06 2.82
N LEU A 123 23.60 -6.50 1.98
CA LEU A 123 25.01 -6.72 2.32
C LEU A 123 25.85 -5.43 2.40
#